data_AF-A0A180GH56-F1
#
_entry.id   AF-A0A180GH56-F1
#
_cell.length_a   1.000
_cell.length_b   1.000
_cell.length_c   1.000
_cell.angle_alpha   90.00
_cell.angle_beta   90.00
_cell.angle_gamma   90.00
#
_symmetry.space_group_name_H-M   'P 1'
#
loop_
_entity.id
_entity.type
_entity.pdbx_description
1 polymer ?
#
loop_
_entity_poly.entity_id
_entity_poly.type
_entity_poly.pdbx_seq_one_letter_code
_entity_poly.pdbx_strand_id
1 'polypeptide(L)'
;MDDLVIFCQNWARHHGYVIFKALSNANKNIYIRCDRSGEFCGSLMNKSGRKTATSKIMCPFKLKGLIPTSKKITNKTWTLEI
;
A
#
# COMPACT_ATOMS: atom_id res chain seq x y z
N MET A 1 -11.32 9.79 1.38
CA MET A 1 -10.74 8.42 1.36
C MET A 1 -10.07 8.19 0.02
N ASP A 2 -10.79 8.42 -1.07
CA ASP A 2 -10.26 8.22 -2.42
C ASP A 2 -9.15 9.21 -2.77
N ASP A 3 -9.23 10.47 -2.32
CA ASP A 3 -8.15 11.46 -2.54
C ASP A 3 -6.80 11.02 -1.96
N LEU A 4 -6.80 10.39 -0.78
CA LEU A 4 -5.59 9.86 -0.16
C LEU A 4 -5.02 8.69 -0.97
N VAL A 5 -5.89 7.80 -1.47
CA VAL A 5 -5.47 6.66 -2.29
C VAL A 5 -4.88 7.15 -3.61
N ILE A 6 -5.53 8.11 -4.27
CA ILE A 6 -5.04 8.74 -5.51
C ILE A 6 -3.70 9.43 -5.26
N PHE A 7 -3.56 10.19 -4.17
CA PHE A 7 -2.29 10.82 -3.79
C PHE A 7 -1.18 9.78 -3.63
N CYS A 8 -1.41 8.72 -2.86
CA CYS A 8 -0.43 7.66 -2.66
C CYS A 8 -0.12 6.92 -3.97
N GLN A 9 -1.11 6.69 -4.84
CA GLN A 9 -0.91 6.06 -6.14
C GLN A 9 -0.03 6.91 -7.07
N ASN A 10 -0.23 8.22 -7.09
CA ASN A 10 0.59 9.15 -7.86
C ASN A 10 2.04 9.18 -7.34
N TRP A 11 2.21 9.27 -6.02
CA TRP A 11 3.53 9.19 -5.39
C TRP A 11 4.23 7.86 -5.72
N ALA A 12 3.55 6.73 -5.50
CA ALA A 12 4.10 5.41 -5.78
C ALA A 12 4.47 5.25 -7.26
N ARG A 13 3.60 5.70 -8.18
CA ARG A 13 3.87 5.66 -9.62
C ARG A 13 5.12 6.46 -9.98
N HIS A 14 5.31 7.63 -9.38
CA HIS A 14 6.52 8.45 -9.57
C HIS A 14 7.79 7.73 -9.09
N HIS A 15 7.67 6.91 -8.05
CA HIS A 15 8.75 6.09 -7.51
C HIS A 15 8.85 4.67 -8.13
N GLY A 16 8.08 4.37 -9.18
CA GLY A 16 8.12 3.07 -9.87
C GLY A 16 7.37 1.93 -9.17
N TYR A 17 6.55 2.25 -8.16
CA TYR A 17 5.69 1.30 -7.47
C TYR A 17 4.25 1.36 -7.99
N VAL A 18 3.58 0.21 -7.98
CA VAL A 18 2.12 0.12 -8.14
C VAL A 18 1.56 -0.29 -6.79
N ILE A 19 0.59 0.47 -6.28
CA ILE A 19 -0.04 0.23 -4.98
C ILE A 19 -1.56 0.17 -5.11
N PHE A 20 -2.19 -0.60 -4.22
CA PHE A 20 -3.63 -0.78 -4.14
C PHE A 20 -4.12 -0.66 -2.70
N LYS A 21 -5.40 -0.35 -2.57
CA LYS A 21 -6.13 -0.35 -1.29
C LYS A 21 -6.37 -1.80 -0.86
N ALA A 22 -5.79 -2.21 0.27
CA ALA A 22 -5.86 -3.60 0.74
C ALA A 22 -7.01 -3.84 1.73
N LEU A 23 -7.06 -3.06 2.81
CA LEU A 23 -8.06 -3.15 3.87
C LEU A 23 -8.46 -1.75 4.29
N SER A 24 -9.74 -1.51 4.57
CA SER A 24 -10.16 -0.21 5.10
C SER A 24 -11.38 -0.35 5.97
N ASN A 25 -11.39 0.31 7.12
CA ASN A 25 -12.63 0.68 7.77
C ASN A 25 -13.02 2.07 7.29
N ALA A 26 -14.24 2.17 6.74
CA ALA A 26 -14.80 3.44 6.32
C ALA A 26 -14.65 4.48 7.45
N ASN A 27 -14.12 5.65 7.12
CA ASN A 27 -13.93 6.79 8.03
C ASN A 27 -13.06 6.52 9.27
N LYS A 28 -12.18 5.50 9.23
CA LYS A 28 -11.24 5.18 10.33
C LYS A 28 -9.81 5.01 9.84
N ASN A 29 -9.58 3.98 9.04
CA ASN A 29 -8.25 3.60 8.60
C ASN A 29 -8.27 2.97 7.22
N ILE A 30 -7.19 3.18 6.48
CA ILE A 30 -6.97 2.61 5.15
C ILE A 30 -5.56 2.04 5.14
N TYR A 31 -5.43 0.79 4.72
CA TYR A 31 -4.16 0.15 4.48
C TYR A 31 -3.91 0.08 2.98
N ILE A 32 -2.73 0.54 2.56
CA ILE A 32 -2.30 0.59 1.18
C ILE A 32 -1.09 -0.33 1.04
N ARG A 33 -1.09 -1.21 0.04
CA ARG A 33 -0.05 -2.22 -0.20
C ARG A 33 0.41 -2.19 -1.65
N CYS A 34 1.61 -2.68 -1.95
CA CYS A 34 2.07 -2.84 -3.33
C CYS A 34 1.26 -3.93 -4.06
N ASP A 35 0.92 -3.73 -5.33
CA ASP A 35 0.13 -4.61 -6.22
C ASP A 35 0.69 -6.04 -6.36
N ARG A 36 1.97 -6.22 -6.07
CA ARG A 36 2.65 -7.52 -6.05
C ARG A 36 3.03 -7.97 -4.63
N SER A 37 2.24 -7.57 -3.64
CA SER A 37 2.47 -7.80 -2.22
C SER A 37 2.78 -9.26 -1.91
N GLY A 38 3.86 -9.48 -1.16
CA GLY A 38 4.20 -10.77 -0.59
C GLY A 38 5.57 -10.70 0.05
N GLU A 39 5.77 -11.47 1.12
CA GLU A 39 7.12 -11.83 1.53
C GLU A 39 7.69 -12.74 0.45
N PHE A 40 8.86 -12.39 -0.07
CA PHE A 40 9.57 -13.23 -1.01
C PHE A 40 10.10 -14.45 -0.25
N CYS A 41 9.38 -15.57 -0.28
CA CYS A 41 9.81 -16.83 0.34
C CYS A 41 10.75 -17.65 -0.57
N GLY A 42 11.31 -17.06 -1.63
CA GLY A 42 12.10 -17.77 -2.63
C GLY A 42 13.59 -17.83 -2.27
N SER A 43 14.09 -18.99 -1.86
CA SER A 43 15.53 -19.27 -1.94
C SER A 43 15.95 -19.24 -3.43
N LEU A 44 16.86 -18.31 -3.77
CA LEU A 44 17.52 -18.10 -5.06
C LEU A 44 16.63 -17.98 -6.33
N MET A 45 16.85 -16.91 -7.09
CA MET A 45 16.35 -16.79 -8.47
C MET A 45 16.92 -17.90 -9.36
N ASN A 46 16.22 -19.02 -9.51
CA ASN A 46 16.50 -19.98 -10.57
C ASN A 46 16.24 -19.29 -11.91
N LYS A 47 17.31 -18.96 -12.65
CA LYS A 47 17.28 -18.21 -13.92
C LYS A 47 16.57 -18.95 -15.08
N SER A 48 16.15 -20.20 -14.89
CA SER A 48 15.57 -21.06 -15.94
C SER A 48 14.07 -21.42 -15.78
N GLY A 49 13.34 -20.77 -14.87
CA GLY A 49 11.90 -21.03 -14.67
C GLY A 49 10.98 -20.24 -15.62
N ARG A 50 9.99 -20.91 -16.20
CA ARG A 50 8.90 -20.34 -17.02
C ARG A 50 8.27 -19.12 -16.32
N LYS A 51 8.26 -17.95 -16.99
CA LYS A 51 7.73 -16.67 -16.49
C LYS A 51 6.19 -16.63 -16.43
N THR A 52 5.55 -17.55 -15.71
CA THR A 52 4.07 -17.64 -15.64
C THR A 52 3.48 -17.43 -14.26
N ALA A 53 4.26 -17.01 -13.26
CA ALA A 53 3.73 -16.53 -12.00
C ALA A 53 4.13 -15.06 -11.81
N THR A 54 3.16 -14.20 -11.50
CA THR A 54 3.41 -12.83 -11.01
C THR A 54 4.41 -12.92 -9.87
N SER A 55 5.67 -12.55 -10.14
CA SER A 55 6.73 -12.56 -9.15
C SER A 55 6.33 -11.64 -8.01
N LYS A 56 6.13 -12.21 -6.81
CA LYS A 56 5.95 -11.43 -5.58
C LYS A 56 7.21 -10.60 -5.39
N ILE A 57 7.08 -9.28 -5.50
CA ILE A 57 8.16 -8.37 -5.16
C ILE A 57 7.95 -8.01 -3.70
N MET A 58 9.01 -8.14 -2.89
CA MET A 58 8.97 -7.71 -1.51
C MET A 58 8.66 -6.21 -1.49
N CYS A 59 7.45 -5.85 -1.04
CA CYS A 59 7.04 -4.45 -0.96
C CYS A 59 7.90 -3.77 0.14
N PRO A 60 8.65 -2.71 -0.17
CA PRO A 60 9.61 -2.15 0.78
C PRO A 60 8.94 -1.34 1.91
N PHE A 61 7.64 -1.07 1.84
CA PHE A 61 6.92 -0.25 2.82
C PHE A 61 5.46 -0.70 2.99
N LYS A 62 4.83 -0.31 4.13
CA LYS A 62 3.41 -0.58 4.39
C LYS A 62 2.70 0.73 4.75
N LEU A 63 2.07 1.34 3.76
CA LEU A 63 1.37 2.60 3.96
C LEU A 63 0.06 2.41 4.75
N LYS A 64 -0.14 3.24 5.77
CA LYS A 64 -1.34 3.28 6.59
C LYS A 64 -1.86 4.71 6.71
N GLY A 65 -3.07 4.92 6.23
CA GLY A 65 -3.84 6.14 6.40
C GLY A 65 -4.72 6.05 7.64
N LEU A 66 -4.64 7.04 8.51
CA LEU A 66 -5.50 7.20 9.69
C LEU A 66 -6.27 8.51 9.61
N ILE A 67 -7.53 8.50 10.04
CA ILE A 67 -8.28 9.73 10.27
C ILE A 67 -8.79 9.74 11.72
N PRO A 68 -8.63 10.84 12.47
CA PRO A 68 -9.14 10.92 13.83
C PRO A 68 -10.66 10.73 13.87
N THR A 69 -11.13 9.75 14.66
CA THR A 69 -12.56 9.52 14.87
C THR A 69 -13.14 10.22 16.10
N SER A 70 -12.28 10.83 16.92
CA SER A 70 -12.70 11.54 18.11
C SER A 70 -13.62 12.71 17.76
N LYS A 71 -14.75 12.84 18.48
CA LYS A 71 -15.66 13.99 18.36
C LYS A 71 -15.03 15.31 18.82
N LYS A 72 -13.94 15.24 19.60
CA LYS A 72 -13.23 16.41 20.12
C LYS A 72 -12.33 17.08 19.07
N ILE A 73 -12.01 16.37 17.99
CA ILE A 73 -11.14 16.88 16.91
C ILE A 73 -12.04 17.34 15.77
N THR A 74 -12.12 18.67 15.60
CA THR A 74 -12.90 19.32 14.55
C THR A 74 -12.20 19.28 13.20
N ASN A 75 -10.86 19.39 13.18
CA ASN A 75 -10.04 19.30 11.98
C ASN A 75 -9.56 17.86 11.76
N LYS A 76 -10.30 17.10 10.97
CA LYS A 76 -9.94 15.71 10.65
C LYS A 76 -9.06 15.67 9.42
N THR A 77 -7.76 15.57 9.62
CA THR A 77 -6.77 15.35 8.56
C THR A 77 -6.39 13.87 8.47
N TRP A 78 -6.00 13.41 7.29
CA TRP A 78 -5.43 12.08 7.12
C TRP A 78 -3.94 12.09 7.49
N THR A 79 -3.53 11.17 8.35
CA THR A 79 -2.13 10.91 8.65
C THR A 79 -1.67 9.69 7.88
N LEU A 80 -0.54 9.81 7.17
CA LEU A 80 0.10 8.69 6.46
C LEU A 80 1.32 8.21 7.25
N GLU A 81 1.32 6.92 7.59
CA GLU A 81 2.42 6.20 8.24
C GLU A 81 3.02 5.21 7.23
N ILE A 82 4.35 5.02 7.25
CA ILE A 82 5.12 4.10 6.38
C ILE A 82 5.48 2.82 7.13
#